data_AF-D6WMY0-F1
#
_entry.id   AF-D6WMY0-F1
#
_cell.length_a   1.000
_cell.length_b   1.000
_cell.length_c   1.000
_cell.angle_alpha   90.00
_cell.angle_beta   90.00
_cell.angle_gamma   90.00
#
_symmetry.space_group_name_H-M   'P 1'
#
loop_
_entity.id
_entity.type
_entity.pdbx_description
1 polymer ?
#
loop_
_entity_poly.entity_id
_entity_poly.type
_entity_poly.pdbx_seq_one_letter_code
_entity_poly.pdbx_strand_id
1 'polypeptide(L)'
;MFWGLYFVDRELVFPRTLDEFYPSWMTHSVHSFIILPIVTEINLPKKHGYEITDFNHAFPVLTAFIVSYEITLLTIYFVYGVWLYPIFKYLTWLQRLSFLVIVYAITVLLLYLGILIQNLKKPKKVKIGDGV
;
A
#
# COMPACT_ATOMS: atom_id res chain seq x y z
N MET A 1 -0.78 6.31 4.03
CA MET A 1 -0.33 7.64 3.54
C MET A 1 -1.49 8.60 3.34
N PHE A 2 -2.47 8.29 2.48
CA PHE A 2 -3.61 9.17 2.15
C PHE A 2 -4.24 9.87 3.36
N TRP A 3 -4.76 9.11 4.34
CA TRP A 3 -5.45 9.68 5.50
C TRP A 3 -4.58 10.63 6.32
N GLY A 4 -3.30 10.30 6.51
CA GLY A 4 -2.37 11.16 7.25
C GLY A 4 -2.23 12.54 6.61
N LEU A 5 -2.08 12.60 5.28
CA LEU A 5 -2.03 13.87 4.56
C LEU A 5 -3.40 14.55 4.51
N TYR A 6 -4.47 13.78 4.29
CA TYR A 6 -5.83 14.30 4.23
C TYR A 6 -6.27 14.99 5.53
N PHE A 7 -5.85 14.47 6.69
CA PHE A 7 -6.12 15.08 8.00
C PHE A 7 -5.32 16.36 8.25
N VAL A 8 -4.08 16.44 7.75
CA VAL A 8 -3.26 17.66 7.89
C VAL A 8 -3.81 18.75 6.98
N ASP A 9 -3.88 18.47 5.69
CA ASP A 9 -4.50 19.32 4.68
C ASP A 9 -4.81 18.48 3.44
N ARG A 10 -6.10 18.33 3.15
CA ARG A 10 -6.54 17.55 1.98
C ARG A 10 -6.01 18.11 0.66
N GLU A 11 -5.73 19.41 0.56
CA GLU A 11 -5.25 20.03 -0.67
C GLU A 11 -3.85 19.54 -1.08
N LEU A 12 -3.10 18.94 -0.14
CA LEU A 12 -1.82 18.30 -0.41
C LEU A 12 -1.93 17.03 -1.25
N VAL A 13 -3.12 16.42 -1.30
CA VAL A 13 -3.39 15.18 -2.02
C VAL A 13 -4.46 15.38 -3.10
N PHE A 14 -5.55 16.06 -2.76
CA PHE A 14 -6.70 16.26 -3.62
C PHE A 14 -7.27 17.67 -3.47
N PRO A 15 -6.96 18.60 -4.41
CA PRO A 15 -7.47 19.97 -4.40
C PRO A 15 -8.99 20.03 -4.45
N ARG A 16 -9.59 21.01 -3.74
CA ARG A 16 -11.05 21.18 -3.72
C ARG A 16 -11.64 21.52 -5.08
N THR A 17 -10.85 22.11 -5.96
CA THR A 17 -11.25 22.43 -7.34
C THR A 17 -11.59 21.19 -8.16
N LEU A 18 -11.12 20.00 -7.74
CA LEU A 18 -11.44 18.74 -8.41
C LEU A 18 -12.72 18.08 -7.87
N ASP A 19 -13.30 18.56 -6.77
CA ASP A 19 -14.52 17.98 -6.18
C ASP A 19 -15.73 18.09 -7.14
N GLU A 20 -15.72 19.08 -8.05
CA GLU A 20 -16.75 19.25 -9.10
C GLU A 20 -16.76 18.09 -10.11
N PHE A 21 -15.60 17.48 -10.36
CA PHE A 21 -15.44 16.36 -11.30
C PHE A 21 -15.40 15.01 -10.60
N TYR A 22 -14.93 14.98 -9.35
CA TYR A 22 -14.70 13.75 -8.61
C TYR A 22 -15.16 13.93 -7.16
N PRO A 23 -16.39 13.48 -6.84
CA PRO A 23 -16.99 13.71 -5.53
C PRO A 23 -16.15 13.17 -4.37
N SER A 24 -16.17 13.88 -3.25
CA SER A 24 -15.37 13.53 -2.06
C SER A 24 -15.63 12.11 -1.54
N TRP A 25 -16.86 11.61 -1.63
CA TRP A 25 -17.20 10.25 -1.23
C TRP A 25 -16.50 9.20 -2.09
N MET A 26 -16.25 9.49 -3.37
CA MET A 26 -15.55 8.59 -4.28
C MET A 26 -14.06 8.55 -3.92
N THR A 27 -13.47 9.72 -3.62
CA THR A 27 -12.10 9.83 -3.09
C THR A 27 -11.94 9.08 -1.77
N HIS A 28 -12.92 9.13 -0.87
CA HIS A 28 -12.85 8.39 0.39
C HIS A 28 -13.04 6.88 0.16
N SER A 29 -13.94 6.50 -0.74
CA SER A 29 -14.24 5.11 -1.04
C SER A 29 -13.01 4.36 -1.57
N VAL A 30 -12.29 4.92 -2.54
CA VAL A 30 -11.11 4.24 -3.10
C VAL A 30 -9.99 4.00 -2.06
N HIS A 31 -9.94 4.80 -0.99
CA HIS A 31 -8.91 4.70 0.06
C HIS A 31 -9.35 3.86 1.26
N SER A 32 -10.65 3.75 1.55
CA SER A 32 -11.17 2.97 2.69
C SER A 32 -11.74 1.62 2.29
N PHE A 33 -12.27 1.47 1.08
CA PHE A 33 -12.98 0.25 0.69
C PHE A 33 -12.06 -0.97 0.63
N ILE A 34 -10.76 -0.76 0.40
CA ILE A 34 -9.72 -1.80 0.46
C ILE A 34 -9.59 -2.46 1.84
N ILE A 35 -10.04 -1.80 2.92
CA ILE A 35 -10.04 -2.37 4.27
C ILE A 35 -10.98 -3.59 4.34
N LEU A 36 -12.09 -3.58 3.60
CA LEU A 36 -13.05 -4.69 3.60
C LEU A 36 -12.42 -6.02 3.13
N PRO A 37 -11.83 -6.13 1.92
CA PRO A 37 -11.19 -7.36 1.49
C PRO A 37 -10.07 -7.78 2.44
N ILE A 38 -9.26 -6.84 2.95
CA ILE A 38 -8.19 -7.14 3.92
C ILE A 38 -8.75 -7.76 5.21
N VAL A 39 -9.78 -7.16 5.80
CA VAL A 39 -10.41 -7.68 7.02
C VAL A 39 -11.05 -9.04 6.75
N THR A 40 -11.72 -9.22 5.62
CA THR A 40 -12.29 -10.53 5.26
C THR A 40 -11.21 -11.59 5.06
N GLU A 41 -10.13 -11.29 4.35
CA GLU A 41 -9.01 -12.20 4.12
C GLU A 41 -8.32 -12.60 5.43
N ILE A 42 -8.17 -11.64 6.35
CA ILE A 42 -7.63 -11.94 7.67
C ILE A 42 -8.59 -12.88 8.42
N ASN A 43 -9.89 -12.62 8.45
CA ASN A 43 -10.83 -13.38 9.28
C ASN A 43 -11.19 -14.78 8.75
N LEU A 44 -11.12 -15.01 7.43
CA LEU A 44 -11.49 -16.29 6.85
C LEU A 44 -10.45 -17.39 7.17
N PRO A 45 -10.89 -18.64 7.42
CA PRO A 45 -9.97 -19.74 7.67
C PRO A 45 -9.15 -20.06 6.42
N LYS A 46 -7.85 -20.30 6.61
CA LYS A 46 -6.97 -20.71 5.51
C LYS A 46 -7.42 -22.07 4.97
N LYS A 47 -7.64 -22.15 3.65
CA LYS A 47 -7.84 -23.44 2.97
C LYS A 47 -6.62 -24.32 3.22
N HIS A 48 -6.84 -25.57 3.60
CA HIS A 48 -5.77 -26.55 3.80
C HIS A 48 -4.94 -26.66 2.50
N GLY A 49 -3.62 -26.44 2.59
CA GLY A 49 -2.71 -26.42 1.44
C GLY A 49 -2.46 -25.05 0.79
N TYR A 50 -3.03 -23.95 1.30
CA TYR A 50 -2.69 -22.60 0.83
C TYR A 50 -1.38 -22.10 1.46
N GLU A 51 -0.25 -22.48 0.87
CA GLU A 51 1.11 -22.08 1.31
C GLU A 51 1.57 -20.73 0.71
N ILE A 52 0.68 -19.90 0.18
CA ILE A 52 1.02 -18.73 -0.67
C ILE A 52 1.71 -17.57 0.07
N THR A 53 1.78 -17.58 1.40
CA THR A 53 2.23 -16.41 2.19
C THR A 53 3.73 -16.44 2.51
N ASP A 54 4.56 -16.38 1.48
CA ASP A 54 6.01 -16.21 1.61
C ASP A 54 6.45 -14.80 1.18
N PHE A 55 7.23 -14.16 2.06
CA PHE A 55 7.75 -12.81 1.83
C PHE A 55 8.58 -12.72 0.56
N ASN A 56 9.34 -13.77 0.24
CA ASN A 56 10.23 -13.80 -0.93
C ASN A 56 9.48 -13.74 -2.26
N HIS A 57 8.22 -14.16 -2.31
CA HIS A 57 7.38 -14.05 -3.51
C HIS A 57 6.59 -12.76 -3.55
N ALA A 58 6.06 -12.32 -2.41
CA ALA A 58 5.24 -11.11 -2.35
C ALA A 58 6.07 -9.81 -2.47
N PHE A 59 7.28 -9.79 -1.90
CA PHE A 59 8.14 -8.62 -1.86
C PHE A 59 8.53 -8.12 -3.27
N PRO A 60 9.07 -8.95 -4.19
CA PRO A 60 9.46 -8.47 -5.52
C PRO A 60 8.30 -7.89 -6.32
N VAL A 61 7.11 -8.51 -6.23
CA VAL A 61 5.91 -8.04 -6.93
C VAL A 61 5.46 -6.68 -6.40
N LEU A 62 5.39 -6.54 -5.08
CA LEU A 62 5.03 -5.27 -4.44
C LEU A 62 6.06 -4.17 -4.77
N THR A 63 7.34 -4.49 -4.70
CA THR A 63 8.42 -3.56 -5.02
C THR A 63 8.37 -3.10 -6.47
N ALA A 64 8.17 -4.02 -7.42
CA ALA A 64 8.02 -3.68 -8.83
C ALA A 64 6.83 -2.75 -9.06
N PHE A 65 5.70 -3.02 -8.41
CA PHE A 65 4.52 -2.17 -8.49
C PHE A 65 4.78 -0.76 -7.93
N ILE A 66 5.34 -0.64 -6.72
CA ILE A 66 5.62 0.67 -6.10
C ILE A 66 6.64 1.46 -6.94
N VAL A 67 7.74 0.83 -7.36
CA VAL A 67 8.76 1.49 -8.18
C VAL A 67 8.17 1.95 -9.52
N SER A 68 7.32 1.13 -10.16
CA SER A 68 6.65 1.55 -11.41
C SER A 68 5.77 2.79 -11.22
N TYR A 69 5.12 2.90 -10.06
CA TYR A 69 4.30 4.05 -9.71
C TYR A 69 5.15 5.29 -9.43
N GLU A 70 6.25 5.15 -8.69
CA GLU A 70 7.19 6.24 -8.41
C GLU A 70 7.85 6.75 -9.70
N ILE A 71 8.23 5.84 -10.61
CA ILE A 71 8.72 6.19 -11.95
C ILE A 71 7.64 7.02 -12.66
N THR A 72 6.39 6.57 -12.68
CA THR A 72 5.29 7.32 -13.31
C THR A 72 5.15 8.73 -12.73
N LEU A 73 5.22 8.87 -11.40
CA LEU A 73 5.14 10.15 -10.71
C LEU A 73 6.29 11.09 -11.12
N LEU A 74 7.52 10.58 -11.17
CA LEU A 74 8.69 11.35 -11.60
C LEU A 74 8.63 11.69 -13.09
N THR A 75 8.21 10.75 -13.94
CA THR A 75 8.02 10.96 -15.37
C THR A 75 7.02 12.09 -15.63
N ILE A 76 5.89 12.12 -14.92
CA ILE A 76 4.91 13.21 -15.06
C ILE A 76 5.56 14.57 -14.76
N TYR A 77 6.37 14.65 -13.71
CA TYR A 77 7.08 15.88 -13.38
C TYR A 77 8.11 16.28 -14.43
N PHE A 78 8.96 15.36 -14.89
CA PHE A 78 10.01 15.67 -15.85
C PHE A 78 9.48 15.98 -17.26
N VAL A 79 8.35 15.38 -17.66
CA VAL A 79 7.75 15.60 -18.98
C VAL A 79 6.84 16.82 -19.00
N TYR A 80 5.95 16.96 -18.01
CA TYR A 80 4.91 17.99 -18.01
C TYR A 80 5.20 19.17 -17.07
N GLY A 81 6.24 19.07 -16.24
CA GLY A 81 6.58 20.13 -15.28
C GLY A 81 5.59 20.25 -14.11
N VAL A 82 4.67 19.29 -13.96
CA VAL A 82 3.63 19.31 -12.91
C VAL A 82 3.78 18.12 -11.97
N TRP A 83 3.53 18.36 -10.69
CA TRP A 83 3.45 17.28 -9.70
C TRP A 83 2.05 16.68 -9.69
N LEU A 84 1.98 15.35 -9.74
CA LEU A 84 0.72 14.60 -9.61
C LEU A 84 0.02 14.91 -8.28
N TYR A 85 0.80 15.05 -7.20
CA TYR A 85 0.31 15.44 -5.88
C TYR A 85 0.87 16.79 -5.45
N PRO A 86 0.03 17.73 -5.00
CA PRO A 86 0.47 19.08 -4.58
C PRO A 86 1.53 19.09 -3.47
N ILE A 87 1.57 18.10 -2.58
CA ILE A 87 2.60 17.99 -1.53
C ILE A 87 4.02 18.16 -2.07
N PHE A 88 4.34 17.58 -3.23
CA PHE A 88 5.68 17.63 -3.81
C PHE A 88 6.09 19.05 -4.24
N LYS A 89 5.13 19.98 -4.44
CA LYS A 89 5.43 21.40 -4.71
C LYS A 89 6.10 22.08 -3.52
N TYR A 90 5.75 21.67 -2.30
CA TYR A 90 6.23 22.29 -1.06
C TYR A 90 7.50 21.64 -0.51
N LEU A 91 7.84 20.44 -0.98
CA LEU A 91 9.02 19.69 -0.51
C LEU A 91 10.27 20.03 -1.32
N THR A 92 11.41 20.15 -0.65
CA THR A 92 12.73 20.17 -1.31
C THR A 92 13.04 18.81 -1.92
N TRP A 93 13.98 18.73 -2.88
CA TRP A 93 14.34 17.46 -3.51
C TRP A 93 14.75 16.37 -2.52
N LEU A 94 15.51 16.72 -1.48
CA LEU A 94 15.87 15.77 -0.43
C LEU A 94 14.61 15.26 0.29
N GLN A 95 13.71 16.15 0.68
CA GLN A 95 12.45 15.77 1.34
C GLN A 95 11.55 14.93 0.43
N ARG A 96 11.52 15.19 -0.88
CA ARG A 96 10.77 14.37 -1.85
C ARG A 96 11.29 12.94 -1.87
N LEU A 97 12.61 12.76 -1.99
CA LEU A 97 13.24 11.43 -1.97
C LEU A 97 13.02 10.72 -0.64
N SER A 98 13.20 11.43 0.48
CA SER A 98 12.91 10.87 1.81
C SER A 98 11.45 10.46 1.94
N PHE A 99 10.51 11.26 1.43
CA PHE A 99 9.09 10.96 1.46
C PHE A 99 8.76 9.66 0.71
N LEU A 100 9.29 9.50 -0.51
CA LEU A 100 9.12 8.28 -1.31
C LEU A 100 9.68 7.05 -0.57
N VAL A 101 10.91 7.15 -0.07
CA VAL A 101 11.57 6.06 0.69
C VAL A 101 10.79 5.69 1.95
N ILE A 102 10.27 6.66 2.69
CA ILE A 102 9.46 6.42 3.90
C ILE A 102 8.15 5.70 3.54
N VAL A 103 7.46 6.15 2.49
CA VAL A 103 6.21 5.53 2.03
C VAL A 103 6.46 4.10 1.57
N TYR A 104 7.54 3.86 0.82
CA TYR A 104 7.97 2.52 0.43
C TYR A 104 8.26 1.63 1.66
N ALA A 105 9.05 2.13 2.62
CA ALA A 105 9.40 1.40 3.83
C ALA A 105 8.17 1.03 4.67
N ILE A 106 7.23 1.96 4.85
CA ILE A 106 5.95 1.68 5.54
C ILE A 106 5.17 0.59 4.80
N THR A 107 5.15 0.61 3.47
CA THR A 107 4.41 -0.37 2.68
C THR A 107 5.03 -1.77 2.78
N VAL A 108 6.36 -1.88 2.75
CA VAL A 108 7.08 -3.14 2.99
C VAL A 108 6.86 -3.65 4.41
N LEU A 109 6.85 -2.76 5.41
CA LEU A 109 6.53 -3.13 6.79
C LEU A 109 5.11 -3.70 6.91
N LEU A 110 4.12 -3.06 6.28
CA LEU A 110 2.74 -3.56 6.28
C LEU A 110 2.62 -4.93 5.58
N LEU A 111 3.36 -5.16 4.50
CA LEU A 111 3.43 -6.49 3.87
C LEU A 111 3.97 -7.54 4.84
N TYR A 112 5.08 -7.25 5.53
CA TYR A 112 5.66 -8.15 6.50
C TYR A 112 4.68 -8.47 7.64
N LEU A 113 4.03 -7.44 8.20
CA LEU A 113 3.02 -7.62 9.26
C LEU A 113 1.82 -8.44 8.79
N GLY A 114 1.34 -8.21 7.56
CA GLY A 114 0.26 -8.99 6.97
C GLY A 114 0.62 -10.48 6.87
N ILE A 115 1.82 -10.79 6.38
CA ILE A 115 2.33 -12.17 6.30
C ILE A 115 2.49 -12.79 7.69
N LEU A 116 3.01 -12.02 8.67
CA LEU A 116 3.15 -12.48 10.05
C LEU A 116 1.79 -12.87 10.65
N ILE A 117 0.80 -11.98 10.58
CA ILE A 117 -0.57 -12.23 11.07
C ILE A 117 -1.17 -13.46 10.39
N GLN A 118 -0.99 -13.58 9.08
CA GLN A 118 -1.46 -14.72 8.31
C GLN A 118 -0.75 -16.03 8.70
N ASN A 119 0.53 -15.99 9.04
CA ASN A 119 1.28 -17.16 9.48
C ASN A 119 0.94 -17.59 10.92
N LEU A 120 0.59 -16.65 11.81
CA LEU A 120 0.08 -16.97 13.15
C LEU A 120 -1.20 -17.80 13.14
N LYS A 121 -2.00 -17.72 12.07
CA LYS A 121 -3.23 -18.50 11.89
C LYS A 121 -3.00 -19.93 11.37
N LYS A 122 -1.79 -20.29 10.95
CA LYS A 122 -1.51 -21.64 10.44
C LYS A 122 -1.56 -22.64 11.60
N PRO A 123 -2.35 -23.73 11.51
CA PRO A 123 -2.26 -24.80 12.49
C PRO A 123 -0.84 -25.39 12.46
N LYS A 124 -0.28 -25.70 13.63
CA LYS A 124 1.02 -26.39 13.73
C LYS A 124 0.94 -27.66 12.88
N LYS A 125 1.91 -27.88 11.98
CA LYS A 125 2.02 -29.14 11.22
C LYS A 125 2.06 -30.26 12.25
N VAL A 126 0.98 -31.03 12.37
CA VAL A 126 1.00 -32.30 13.11
C VAL A 126 1.90 -33.19 12.28
N LYS A 127 3.11 -33.49 12.79
CA LYS A 127 3.90 -34.59 12.24
C LYS A 127 3.05 -35.82 12.46
N ILE A 128 2.39 -36.31 11.41
CA ILE A 128 1.88 -37.67 11.40
C ILE A 128 3.15 -38.51 11.54
N GLY A 129 3.34 -39.04 12.74
CA GLY A 129 4.49 -39.86 13.08
C GLY A 129 4.60 -41.02 12.11
N ASP A 130 5.84 -41.39 11.87
CA ASP A 130 6.25 -42.59 11.16
C ASP A 130 5.35 -43.76 11.60
N GLY A 131 4.50 -44.21 10.68
CA GLY A 131 3.45 -45.17 10.92
C GLY A 131 3.48 -46.26 9.86
N VAL A 132 4.25 -47.30 10.18
CA VAL A 132 4.47 -48.59 9.51
C VAL A 132 5.53 -48.63 8.42
#